data_AF-A0A5C3N1B7-F1
#
_entry.id   AF-A0A5C3N1B7-F1
#
_cell.length_a   1.000
_cell.length_b   1.000
_cell.length_c   1.000
_cell.angle_alpha   90.00
_cell.angle_beta   90.00
_cell.angle_gamma   90.00
#
_symmetry.space_group_name_H-M   'P 1'
#
loop_
_entity.id
_entity.type
_entity.pdbx_description
1 polymer ?
#
loop_
_entity_poly.entity_id
_entity_poly.type
_entity_poly.pdbx_seq_one_letter_code
_entity_poly.pdbx_strand_id
1 'polypeptide(L)'
;MALSCPSSIAPSAIPVTRMDSLGRPDRMPPPIDMSWRAPDPDVPLQVCLRVSHTHSLQSRSRHWAIFWDVPYQDSKIRANRILHVVADQGKKIFVNYGPLTKFVSEEDRWSSRELALGVINLTARHQLEVIASRTPTSPASTDWNGQDWVEAVLREAVLLGLLSRDPVESALISARAA
;
A
#
# COMPACT_ATOMS: atom_id res chain seq x y z
N MET A 1 -59.48 -3.60 18.83
CA MET A 1 -58.57 -4.63 18.27
C MET A 1 -57.34 -3.91 17.74
N ALA A 2 -56.22 -3.96 18.47
CA ALA A 2 -54.97 -3.32 18.07
C ALA A 2 -54.05 -4.40 17.48
N LEU A 3 -53.59 -4.18 16.24
CA LEU A 3 -52.66 -5.06 15.54
C LEU A 3 -51.24 -4.74 16.00
N SER A 4 -50.60 -5.67 16.70
CA SER A 4 -49.18 -5.61 17.06
C SER A 4 -48.31 -5.95 15.85
N CYS A 5 -47.44 -5.03 15.44
CA CYS A 5 -46.39 -5.29 14.47
C CYS A 5 -45.31 -6.19 15.10
N PRO A 6 -44.75 -7.17 14.38
CA PRO A 6 -43.62 -7.95 14.86
C PRO A 6 -42.32 -7.12 14.78
N SER A 7 -41.61 -7.08 15.91
CA SER A 7 -40.28 -6.49 16.03
C SER A 7 -39.31 -7.16 15.07
N SER A 8 -38.69 -6.39 14.17
CA SER A 8 -37.63 -6.89 13.31
C SER A 8 -36.40 -7.21 14.16
N ILE A 9 -35.88 -8.42 13.98
CA ILE A 9 -34.60 -8.85 14.54
C ILE A 9 -33.52 -8.07 13.78
N ALA A 10 -32.81 -7.18 14.47
CA ALA A 10 -31.63 -6.52 13.92
C ALA A 10 -30.59 -7.59 13.56
N PRO A 11 -29.97 -7.54 12.37
CA PRO A 11 -28.91 -8.47 12.02
C PRO A 11 -27.73 -8.27 12.97
N SER A 12 -27.42 -9.33 13.73
CA SER A 12 -26.22 -9.41 14.55
C SER A 12 -25.00 -9.21 13.65
N ALA A 13 -24.31 -8.09 13.83
CA ALA A 13 -23.03 -7.85 13.19
C ALA A 13 -22.05 -8.90 13.70
N ILE A 14 -21.67 -9.85 12.85
CA ILE A 14 -20.59 -10.78 13.13
C ILE A 14 -19.36 -9.93 13.45
N PRO A 15 -18.74 -10.08 14.64
CA PRO A 15 -17.51 -9.36 14.95
C PRO A 15 -16.42 -9.88 14.01
N VAL A 16 -16.09 -9.09 12.98
CA VAL A 16 -14.91 -9.34 12.15
C VAL A 16 -13.72 -8.97 13.02
N THR A 17 -12.90 -9.96 13.38
CA THR A 17 -11.67 -9.72 14.12
C THR A 17 -10.78 -8.79 13.30
N ARG A 18 -10.18 -7.75 13.90
CA ARG A 18 -9.38 -6.75 13.16
C ARG A 18 -8.17 -7.32 12.37
N MET A 19 -7.71 -8.54 12.68
CA MET A 19 -6.72 -9.24 11.86
C MET A 19 -7.30 -9.66 10.51
N ASP A 20 -8.58 -10.06 10.47
CA ASP A 20 -9.30 -10.43 9.25
C ASP A 20 -9.60 -9.21 8.37
N SER A 21 -9.57 -8.00 8.95
CA SER A 21 -9.77 -6.73 8.24
C SER A 21 -8.48 -6.02 7.81
N LEU A 22 -7.30 -6.66 7.95
CA LEU A 22 -5.99 -6.06 7.64
C LEU A 22 -5.75 -4.71 8.37
N GLY A 23 -6.23 -4.63 9.62
CA GLY A 23 -6.11 -3.45 10.46
C GLY A 23 -7.19 -2.38 10.23
N ARG A 24 -8.14 -2.58 9.29
CA ARG A 24 -9.16 -1.57 8.99
C ARG A 24 -10.11 -1.36 10.18
N PRO A 25 -10.37 -0.11 10.60
CA PRO A 25 -11.41 0.20 11.56
C PRO A 25 -12.81 -0.04 10.96
N ASP A 26 -13.74 -0.60 11.74
CA ASP A 26 -15.10 -1.00 11.29
C ASP A 26 -15.97 0.12 10.70
N ARG A 27 -15.51 1.38 10.67
CA ARG A 27 -16.28 2.56 10.21
C ARG A 27 -15.44 3.62 9.50
N MET A 28 -14.20 3.33 9.14
CA MET A 28 -13.37 4.28 8.40
C MET A 28 -13.44 3.97 6.91
N PRO A 29 -13.98 4.88 6.06
CA PRO A 29 -13.98 4.65 4.63
C PRO A 29 -12.55 4.59 4.11
N PRO A 30 -12.26 3.76 3.08
CA PRO A 30 -10.96 3.75 2.46
C PRO A 30 -10.65 5.12 1.83
N PRO A 31 -9.36 5.47 1.67
CA PRO A 31 -8.96 6.60 0.85
C PRO A 31 -9.55 6.48 -0.56
N ILE A 32 -9.79 7.64 -1.19
CA ILE A 32 -10.28 7.68 -2.58
C ILE A 32 -9.25 7.02 -3.50
N ASP A 33 -9.70 6.05 -4.29
CA ASP A 33 -8.93 5.45 -5.38
C ASP A 33 -9.25 6.17 -6.70
N MET A 34 -8.22 6.71 -7.35
CA MET A 34 -8.31 7.41 -8.63
C MET A 34 -8.10 6.51 -9.85
N SER A 35 -8.14 5.19 -9.69
CA SER A 35 -7.92 4.21 -10.77
C SER A 35 -8.91 4.35 -11.93
N TRP A 36 -10.11 4.87 -11.66
CA TRP A 36 -11.09 5.19 -12.70
C TRP A 36 -10.70 6.39 -13.58
N ARG A 37 -9.83 7.29 -13.11
CA ARG A 37 -9.28 8.42 -13.89
C ARG A 37 -7.90 8.15 -14.46
N ALA A 38 -7.10 7.35 -13.78
CA ALA A 38 -5.74 6.98 -14.16
C ALA A 38 -5.58 5.46 -14.02
N PRO A 39 -6.12 4.67 -14.98
CA PRO A 39 -6.06 3.22 -14.94
C PRO A 39 -4.63 2.69 -15.13
N ASP A 40 -4.34 1.52 -14.58
CA ASP A 40 -3.07 0.82 -14.84
C ASP A 40 -3.04 0.33 -16.30
N PRO A 41 -2.16 0.86 -17.17
CA PRO A 41 -2.15 0.51 -18.58
C PRO A 41 -1.54 -0.87 -18.81
N ASP A 42 -1.98 -1.56 -19.86
CA ASP A 42 -1.38 -2.84 -20.28
C ASP A 42 -0.07 -2.63 -21.06
N VAL A 43 0.92 -2.03 -20.40
CA VAL A 43 2.30 -1.88 -20.88
C VAL A 43 3.28 -2.24 -19.76
N PRO A 44 4.52 -2.64 -20.06
CA PRO A 44 5.57 -2.78 -19.06
C PRO A 44 5.85 -1.44 -18.37
N LEU A 45 5.87 -1.43 -17.04
CA LEU A 45 6.13 -0.23 -16.23
C LEU A 45 7.25 -0.48 -15.23
N GLN A 46 8.02 0.57 -14.97
CA GLN A 46 9.02 0.59 -13.91
C GLN A 46 8.31 0.64 -12.54
N VAL A 47 8.54 -0.38 -11.73
CA VAL A 47 8.15 -0.44 -10.32
C VAL A 47 9.30 0.07 -9.46
N CYS A 48 8.96 0.88 -8.46
CA CYS A 48 9.91 1.56 -7.60
C CYS A 48 9.54 1.40 -6.11
N LEU A 49 10.55 1.43 -5.25
CA LEU A 49 10.42 1.66 -3.82
C LEU A 49 10.52 3.17 -3.57
N ARG A 50 9.50 3.75 -2.93
CA ARG A 50 9.52 5.12 -2.43
C ARG A 50 9.84 5.12 -0.94
N VAL A 51 10.77 5.97 -0.55
CA VAL A 51 11.06 6.34 0.85
C VAL A 51 10.68 7.80 1.03
N SER A 52 9.65 8.08 1.81
CA SER A 52 9.14 9.45 2.03
C SER A 52 9.65 10.06 3.33
N HIS A 53 9.58 11.39 3.42
CA HIS A 53 10.02 12.17 4.57
C HIS A 53 11.52 12.03 4.88
N THR A 54 12.34 11.94 3.83
CA THR A 54 13.80 11.72 3.93
C THR A 54 14.51 12.83 4.69
N HIS A 55 13.97 14.05 4.69
CA HIS A 55 14.57 15.22 5.34
C HIS A 55 14.03 15.52 6.73
N SER A 56 12.90 14.92 7.12
CA SER A 56 12.18 15.30 8.36
C SER A 56 12.06 14.17 9.38
N LEU A 57 12.22 12.91 8.98
CA LEU A 57 12.07 11.76 9.86
C LEU A 57 13.35 10.91 9.92
N GLN A 58 13.59 10.32 11.09
CA GLN A 58 14.60 9.28 11.27
C GLN A 58 14.30 8.06 10.40
N SER A 59 15.34 7.37 9.94
CA SER A 59 15.24 6.28 8.96
C SER A 59 14.10 5.29 9.25
N ARG A 60 13.97 4.80 10.49
CA ARG A 60 12.93 3.83 10.89
C ARG A 60 11.49 4.38 10.97
N SER A 61 11.35 5.70 11.07
CA SER A 61 10.05 6.38 11.13
C SER A 61 9.54 6.81 9.76
N ARG A 62 10.35 6.63 8.71
CA ARG A 62 9.98 7.00 7.35
C ARG A 62 8.97 6.06 6.75
N HIS A 63 8.12 6.62 5.90
CA HIS A 63 7.11 5.87 5.19
C HIS A 63 7.70 5.20 3.94
N TRP A 64 7.46 3.90 3.78
CA TRP A 64 7.86 3.14 2.60
C TRP A 64 6.63 2.72 1.81
N ALA A 65 6.77 2.75 0.49
CA ALA A 65 5.72 2.29 -0.42
C ALA A 65 6.30 1.69 -1.69
N ILE A 66 5.62 0.70 -2.26
CA ILE A 66 5.90 0.22 -3.62
C ILE A 66 4.97 0.97 -4.55
N PHE A 67 5.47 1.49 -5.67
CA PHE A 67 4.62 2.22 -6.60
C PHE A 67 5.12 2.12 -8.05
N TRP A 68 4.25 2.49 -8.99
CA TRP A 68 4.59 2.78 -10.38
C TRP A 68 3.77 3.98 -10.88
N ASP A 69 4.32 4.67 -11.87
CA ASP A 69 3.65 5.78 -12.54
C ASP A 69 2.58 5.24 -13.51
N VAL A 70 1.35 5.74 -13.38
CA VAL A 70 0.27 5.45 -14.33
C VAL A 70 0.00 6.69 -15.19
N PRO A 71 -0.27 6.53 -16.51
CA PRO A 71 -0.54 7.66 -17.39
C PRO A 71 -1.76 8.46 -16.93
N TYR A 72 -1.70 9.77 -17.10
CA TYR A 72 -2.81 10.68 -16.86
C TYR A 72 -2.87 11.75 -17.96
N GLN A 73 -4.07 12.29 -18.21
CA GLN A 73 -4.31 13.23 -19.30
C GLN A 73 -3.52 14.53 -19.15
N ASP A 74 -3.35 15.02 -17.92
CA ASP A 74 -2.53 16.19 -17.63
C ASP A 74 -1.10 15.74 -17.28
N SER A 75 -0.15 15.99 -18.17
CA SER A 75 1.26 15.63 -17.98
C SER A 75 1.94 16.37 -16.82
N LYS A 76 1.34 17.43 -16.27
CA LYS A 76 1.83 18.13 -15.07
C LYS A 76 1.44 17.41 -13.79
N ILE A 77 0.43 16.54 -13.85
CA ILE A 77 -0.06 15.77 -12.71
C ILE A 77 0.52 14.36 -12.77
N ARG A 78 1.30 14.01 -11.75
CA ARG A 78 1.81 12.64 -11.60
C ARG A 78 0.78 11.79 -10.88
N ALA A 79 0.35 10.71 -11.52
CA ALA A 79 -0.51 9.69 -10.92
C ALA A 79 0.31 8.42 -10.61
N ASN A 80 0.09 7.85 -9.44
CA ASN A 80 0.78 6.65 -8.98
C ASN A 80 -0.21 5.58 -8.55
N ARG A 81 0.02 4.36 -9.01
CA ARG A 81 -0.51 3.17 -8.34
C ARG A 81 0.44 2.83 -7.20
N ILE A 82 -0.06 2.77 -5.97
CA ILE A 82 0.73 2.65 -4.73
C ILE A 82 0.23 1.50 -3.86
N LEU A 83 1.19 0.75 -3.31
CA LEU A 83 1.00 -0.32 -2.33
C LEU A 83 1.73 0.09 -1.06
N HIS A 84 0.98 0.29 0.02
CA HIS A 84 1.53 0.66 1.31
C HIS A 84 0.60 0.31 2.46
N VAL A 85 1.13 0.40 3.68
CA VAL A 85 0.33 0.42 4.90
C VAL A 85 0.48 1.76 5.58
N VAL A 86 -0.59 2.27 6.16
CA VAL A 86 -0.61 3.59 6.81
C VAL A 86 -0.89 3.40 8.29
N ALA A 87 -0.18 4.14 9.15
CA ALA A 87 -0.50 4.16 10.58
C ALA A 87 -1.87 4.84 10.81
N ASP A 88 -2.75 4.18 11.56
CA ASP A 88 -4.00 4.80 12.04
C ASP A 88 -3.65 5.96 12.99
N GLN A 89 -4.34 7.09 12.85
CA GLN A 89 -3.99 8.32 13.57
C GLN A 89 -4.00 8.08 15.09
N GLY A 90 -2.88 8.35 15.74
CA GLY A 90 -2.71 8.18 17.18
C GLY A 90 -2.57 6.73 17.66
N LYS A 91 -2.47 5.74 16.76
CA LYS A 91 -2.27 4.33 17.12
C LYS A 91 -1.06 3.72 16.42
N LYS A 92 -0.40 2.77 17.08
CA LYS A 92 0.63 1.89 16.47
C LYS A 92 -0.02 0.75 15.66
N ILE A 93 -1.09 1.04 14.92
CA ILE A 93 -1.80 0.06 14.10
C ILE A 93 -1.62 0.46 12.65
N PHE A 94 -1.11 -0.46 11.84
CA PHE A 94 -0.97 -0.25 10.40
C PHE A 94 -2.16 -0.84 9.65
N VAL A 95 -2.68 -0.06 8.72
CA VAL A 95 -3.86 -0.40 7.91
C VAL A 95 -3.43 -0.60 6.47
N ASN A 96 -3.83 -1.74 5.88
CA ASN A 96 -3.70 -2.00 4.46
C ASN A 96 -5.03 -1.71 3.74
N TYR A 97 -5.08 -0.61 3.00
CA TYR A 97 -6.25 -0.26 2.18
C TYR A 97 -6.28 -0.99 0.84
N GLY A 98 -5.29 -1.83 0.55
CA GLY A 98 -5.09 -2.44 -0.75
C GLY A 98 -4.42 -1.45 -1.72
N PRO A 99 -4.36 -1.83 -3.01
CA PRO A 99 -3.81 -0.98 -4.04
C PRO A 99 -4.65 0.28 -4.25
N LEU A 100 -4.00 1.43 -4.34
CA LEU A 100 -4.65 2.72 -4.54
C LEU A 100 -3.97 3.47 -5.69
N THR A 101 -4.74 4.19 -6.49
CA THR A 101 -4.19 5.20 -7.40
C THR A 101 -4.35 6.58 -6.77
N LYS A 102 -3.25 7.32 -6.66
CA LYS A 102 -3.21 8.68 -6.06
C LYS A 102 -2.47 9.65 -6.96
N PHE A 103 -2.89 10.91 -6.91
CA PHE A 103 -2.08 12.01 -7.43
C PHE A 103 -1.01 12.38 -6.41
N VAL A 104 0.19 12.68 -6.91
CA VAL A 104 1.36 12.99 -6.08
C VAL A 104 1.58 14.48 -6.10
N SER A 105 1.66 15.09 -4.91
CA SER A 105 2.02 16.51 -4.80
C SER A 105 3.50 16.73 -5.11
N GLU A 106 3.90 17.97 -5.42
CA GLU A 106 5.31 18.31 -5.58
C GLU A 106 6.10 18.13 -4.28
N GLU A 107 5.48 18.45 -3.14
CA GLU A 107 6.06 18.26 -1.80
C GLU A 107 6.36 16.79 -1.51
N ASP A 108 5.42 15.88 -1.82
CA ASP A 108 5.63 14.44 -1.67
C ASP A 108 6.80 13.96 -2.53
N ARG A 109 6.96 14.52 -3.74
CA ARG A 109 8.06 14.17 -4.63
C ARG A 109 9.39 14.66 -4.11
N TRP A 110 9.48 15.91 -3.67
CA TRP A 110 10.72 16.51 -3.17
C TRP A 110 11.18 15.93 -1.83
N SER A 111 10.24 15.50 -1.00
CA SER A 111 10.53 14.87 0.29
C SER A 111 10.76 13.35 0.21
N SER A 112 10.81 12.79 -1.00
CA SER A 112 10.95 11.36 -1.22
C SER A 112 12.18 10.99 -2.06
N ARG A 113 12.72 9.81 -1.78
CA ARG A 113 13.69 9.12 -2.64
C ARG A 113 13.00 7.93 -3.31
N GLU A 114 13.24 7.77 -4.61
CA GLU A 114 12.66 6.68 -5.41
C GLU A 114 13.78 5.76 -5.92
N LEU A 115 13.60 4.47 -5.72
CA LEU A 115 14.61 3.44 -5.99
C LEU A 115 14.00 2.39 -6.92
N ALA A 116 14.62 2.16 -8.07
CA ALA A 116 14.12 1.22 -9.07
C ALA A 116 14.17 -0.23 -8.54
N LEU A 117 13.06 -0.96 -8.69
CA LEU A 117 12.95 -2.39 -8.36
C LEU A 117 12.97 -3.26 -9.61
N GLY A 118 12.39 -2.80 -10.72
CA GLY A 118 12.40 -3.51 -12.00
C GLY A 118 11.27 -3.07 -12.92
N VAL A 119 11.32 -3.49 -14.19
CA VAL A 119 10.24 -3.28 -15.15
C VAL A 119 9.43 -4.56 -15.28
N ILE A 120 8.12 -4.50 -15.03
CA ILE A 120 7.24 -5.67 -15.07
C ILE A 120 5.95 -5.36 -15.83
N ASN A 121 5.29 -6.38 -16.38
CA ASN A 121 4.04 -6.25 -17.13
C ASN A 121 2.80 -6.19 -16.22
N LEU A 122 1.62 -5.93 -16.79
CA LEU A 122 0.37 -5.76 -16.04
C LEU A 122 0.02 -7.00 -15.20
N THR A 123 0.20 -8.20 -15.76
CA THR A 123 -0.06 -9.46 -15.03
C THR A 123 0.80 -9.56 -13.76
N ALA A 124 2.10 -9.27 -13.87
CA ALA A 124 3.01 -9.28 -12.74
C ALA A 124 2.68 -8.18 -11.71
N ARG A 125 2.23 -7.00 -12.16
CA ARG A 125 1.75 -5.94 -11.24
C ARG A 125 0.49 -6.36 -10.49
N HIS A 126 -0.48 -6.99 -11.14
CA HIS A 126 -1.65 -7.54 -10.45
C HIS A 126 -1.27 -8.64 -9.45
N GLN A 127 -0.30 -9.50 -9.78
CA GLN A 127 0.21 -10.48 -8.82
C GLN A 127 0.88 -9.81 -7.62
N LEU A 128 1.65 -8.73 -7.85
CA LEU A 128 2.23 -7.91 -6.79
C LEU A 128 1.15 -7.24 -5.91
N GLU A 129 0.06 -6.75 -6.50
CA GLU A 129 -1.11 -6.24 -5.77
C GLU A 129 -1.78 -7.32 -4.90
N VAL A 130 -1.87 -8.55 -5.39
CA VAL A 130 -2.41 -9.70 -4.64
C VAL A 130 -1.52 -10.06 -3.46
N ILE A 131 -0.20 -10.09 -3.66
CA ILE A 131 0.77 -10.29 -2.57
C ILE A 131 0.57 -9.22 -1.50
N ALA A 132 0.62 -7.95 -1.89
CA ALA A 132 0.43 -6.82 -1.00
C ALA A 132 -0.90 -6.91 -0.22
N SER A 133 -2.00 -7.26 -0.89
CA SER A 133 -3.31 -7.37 -0.25
C SER A 133 -3.42 -8.52 0.75
N ARG A 134 -2.55 -9.53 0.67
CA ARG A 134 -2.53 -10.69 1.58
C ARG A 134 -1.46 -10.59 2.66
N THR A 135 -0.47 -9.70 2.51
CA THR A 135 0.59 -9.51 3.50
C THR A 135 0.02 -8.92 4.80
N PRO A 136 0.20 -9.59 5.95
CA PRO A 136 -0.28 -9.11 7.26
C PRO A 136 0.37 -7.79 7.67
N THR A 137 -0.42 -6.87 8.25
CA THR A 137 0.06 -5.54 8.66
C THR A 137 0.68 -5.50 10.06
N SER A 138 0.54 -6.55 10.85
CA SER A 138 1.14 -6.69 12.19
C SER A 138 1.33 -8.18 12.53
N PRO A 139 2.47 -8.78 12.15
CA PRO A 139 2.80 -10.14 12.52
C PRO A 139 3.29 -10.16 13.97
N ALA A 140 2.37 -10.13 14.94
CA ALA A 140 2.57 -10.37 16.39
C ALA A 140 3.65 -9.55 17.15
N SER A 141 4.53 -8.83 16.45
CA SER A 141 5.67 -8.08 16.97
C SER A 141 5.29 -6.61 17.17
N THR A 142 5.67 -6.07 18.31
CA THR A 142 5.45 -4.67 18.68
C THR A 142 6.31 -3.69 17.87
N ASP A 143 7.36 -4.18 17.21
CA ASP A 143 8.31 -3.36 16.46
C ASP A 143 8.06 -3.37 14.94
N TRP A 144 7.05 -4.11 14.50
CA TRP A 144 6.67 -4.17 13.09
C TRP A 144 6.09 -2.84 12.60
N ASN A 145 6.58 -2.37 11.46
CA ASN A 145 6.11 -1.15 10.83
C ASN A 145 5.89 -1.29 9.32
N GLY A 146 5.59 -0.17 8.65
CA GLY A 146 5.35 -0.16 7.21
C GLY A 146 6.56 -0.57 6.36
N GLN A 147 7.79 -0.41 6.85
CA GLN A 147 8.99 -0.83 6.13
C GLN A 147 9.09 -2.35 6.12
N ASP A 148 8.84 -3.01 7.25
CA ASP A 148 8.87 -4.49 7.31
C ASP A 148 7.78 -5.11 6.45
N TRP A 149 6.60 -4.46 6.39
CA TRP A 149 5.54 -4.85 5.48
C TRP A 149 5.99 -4.79 4.02
N VAL A 150 6.66 -3.69 3.61
CA VAL A 150 7.21 -3.57 2.25
C VAL A 150 8.28 -4.63 2.00
N GLU A 151 9.19 -4.88 2.95
CA GLU A 151 10.20 -5.93 2.84
C GLU A 151 9.59 -7.32 2.69
N ALA A 152 8.49 -7.62 3.39
CA ALA A 152 7.76 -8.88 3.25
C ALA A 152 7.12 -9.03 1.86
N VAL A 153 6.48 -7.97 1.35
CA VAL A 153 5.90 -7.96 -0.01
C VAL A 153 6.99 -8.18 -1.08
N LEU A 154 8.11 -7.46 -0.99
CA LEU A 154 9.19 -7.57 -1.95
C LEU A 154 9.87 -8.95 -1.92
N ARG A 155 10.04 -9.52 -0.73
CA ARG A 155 10.57 -10.88 -0.57
C ARG A 155 9.71 -11.91 -1.29
N GLU A 156 8.39 -11.87 -1.08
CA GLU A 156 7.46 -12.78 -1.75
C GLU A 156 7.45 -12.55 -3.28
N ALA A 157 7.51 -11.29 -3.72
CA ALA A 157 7.61 -10.96 -5.13
C ALA A 157 8.87 -11.54 -5.80
N VAL A 158 10.01 -11.53 -5.10
CA VAL A 158 11.25 -12.17 -5.56
C VAL A 158 11.13 -13.69 -5.58
N LEU A 159 10.54 -14.29 -4.55
CA LEU A 159 10.32 -15.75 -4.48
C LEU A 159 9.45 -16.27 -5.63
N LEU A 160 8.44 -15.49 -6.04
CA LEU A 160 7.56 -15.80 -7.16
C LEU A 160 8.12 -15.38 -8.53
N GLY A 161 9.33 -14.81 -8.58
CA GLY A 161 9.97 -14.41 -9.83
C GLY A 161 9.35 -13.18 -10.50
N LEU A 162 8.56 -12.38 -9.77
CA LEU A 162 7.99 -11.13 -10.29
C LEU A 162 9.05 -10.04 -10.41
N LEU A 163 9.99 -10.01 -9.46
CA LEU A 163 11.10 -9.06 -9.41
C LEU A 163 12.41 -9.83 -9.24
N SER A 164 13.48 -9.32 -9.84
CA SER A 164 14.83 -9.87 -9.64
C SER A 164 15.34 -9.56 -8.23
N ARG A 165 16.07 -10.52 -7.64
CA ARG A 165 16.65 -10.37 -6.30
C ARG A 165 17.60 -9.17 -6.19
N ASP A 166 18.54 -9.02 -7.12
CA ASP A 166 19.63 -8.05 -6.97
C ASP A 166 19.15 -6.59 -6.95
N PRO A 167 18.26 -6.14 -7.85
CA PRO A 167 17.68 -4.79 -7.76
C PRO A 167 16.90 -4.56 -6.47
N VAL A 168 16.15 -5.56 -6.00
CA VAL A 168 15.37 -5.47 -4.75
C VAL A 168 16.30 -5.31 -3.55
N GLU A 169 17.32 -6.15 -3.41
CA GLU A 169 18.29 -6.05 -2.31
C GLU A 169 19.05 -4.73 -2.35
N SER A 170 19.48 -4.28 -3.53
CA SER A 170 20.16 -2.99 -3.71
C SER A 170 19.27 -1.81 -3.28
N ALA A 171 17.99 -1.84 -3.67
CA ALA A 171 17.01 -0.84 -3.26
C ALA A 171 16.77 -0.85 -1.75
N LEU A 172 16.64 -2.04 -1.13
CA LEU A 172 16.44 -2.16 0.32
C LEU A 172 17.64 -1.64 1.12
N ILE A 173 18.87 -1.98 0.70
CA ILE A 173 20.10 -1.43 1.31
C ILE A 173 20.12 0.09 1.20
N SER A 174 19.84 0.62 0.00
CA SER A 174 19.82 2.06 -0.25
C SER A 174 18.72 2.78 0.54
N ALA A 175 17.56 2.14 0.73
CA ALA A 175 16.43 2.70 1.45
C ALA A 175 16.69 2.82 2.96
N ARG A 176 17.36 1.82 3.57
CA ARG A 176 17.75 1.86 4.99
C ARG A 176 18.79 2.92 5.29
N ALA A 177 19.69 3.17 4.34
CA ALA A 177 20.75 4.17 4.44
C ALA A 177 20.29 5.59 4.07
N ALA A 178 19.09 5.75 3.53
CA ALA A 178 18.56 7.06 3.17
C ALA A 178 18.37 7.92 4.41
#